data_AF-A0A7C6GFF6-F1
#
_entry.id   AF-A0A7C6GFF6-F1
#
_cell.length_a   1.000
_cell.length_b   1.000
_cell.length_c   1.000
_cell.angle_alpha   90.00
_cell.angle_beta   90.00
_cell.angle_gamma   90.00
#
_symmetry.space_group_name_H-M   'P 1'
#
loop_
_entity.id
_entity.type
_entity.pdbx_description
1 polymer ?
#
loop_
_entity_poly.entity_id
_entity_poly.type
_entity_poly.pdbx_seq_one_letter_code
_entity_poly.pdbx_strand_id
1 'polypeptide(L)'
;SKTLEYMASGTPLLTTKLKGIPKEYYDYIYLFEDEDIEEMAIKIKSILLYNQEELDRFGSNARKFVFKEKNHKIQTKAIIDFIYKEIRK
;
A
#
# COMPACT_ATOMS: atom_id res chain seq x y z
N SER A 1 7.38 -3.24 -8.69
CA SER A 1 6.47 -2.07 -8.52
C SER A 1 6.97 -1.34 -7.29
N LYS A 2 7.37 -0.07 -7.41
CA LYS A 2 8.02 0.65 -6.31
C LYS A 2 7.17 0.70 -5.04
N THR A 3 5.87 0.98 -5.15
CA THR A 3 4.95 0.98 -4.01
C THR A 3 4.95 -0.36 -3.26
N LEU A 4 4.93 -1.47 -4.01
CA LEU A 4 4.95 -2.80 -3.41
C LEU A 4 6.29 -3.10 -2.72
N GLU A 5 7.40 -2.68 -3.33
CA GLU A 5 8.75 -2.84 -2.77
C GLU A 5 8.91 -2.05 -1.46
N TYR A 6 8.42 -0.81 -1.40
CA TYR A 6 8.41 -0.02 -0.16
C TYR A 6 7.50 -0.62 0.91
N MET A 7 6.30 -1.07 0.56
CA MET A 7 5.42 -1.75 1.52
C MET A 7 6.07 -3.05 2.05
N ALA A 8 6.79 -3.79 1.19
CA ALA A 8 7.49 -5.02 1.58
C ALA A 8 8.68 -4.78 2.51
N SER A 9 9.31 -3.59 2.50
CA SER A 9 10.41 -3.27 3.41
C SER A 9 9.95 -3.18 4.87
N GLY A 10 8.66 -2.89 5.09
CA GLY A 10 8.11 -2.63 6.41
C GLY A 10 8.34 -1.21 6.92
N THR A 11 8.83 -0.31 6.07
CA THR A 11 8.92 1.13 6.37
C THR A 11 7.61 1.81 5.95
N PRO A 12 6.99 2.64 6.80
CA PRO A 12 5.80 3.40 6.40
C PRO A 12 6.04 4.25 5.16
N LEU A 13 5.09 4.20 4.22
CA LEU A 13 5.13 4.95 2.97
C LEU A 13 4.11 6.08 3.01
N LEU A 14 4.56 7.31 2.78
CA LEU A 14 3.71 8.45 2.43
C LEU A 14 3.84 8.72 0.94
N THR A 15 2.72 8.78 0.22
CA THR A 15 2.70 8.96 -1.25
C THR A 15 1.44 9.68 -1.71
N THR A 16 1.41 10.14 -2.96
CA THR A 16 0.19 10.68 -3.59
C THR A 16 -0.76 9.56 -4.04
N LYS A 17 -2.03 9.91 -4.21
CA LYS A 17 -3.08 9.02 -4.69
C LYS A 17 -3.01 8.83 -6.21
N LEU A 18 -2.03 8.05 -6.66
CA LEU A 18 -1.85 7.74 -8.08
C LEU A 18 -2.92 6.75 -8.57
N LYS A 19 -3.44 6.98 -9.79
CA LYS A 19 -4.44 6.11 -10.44
C LYS A 19 -3.99 4.63 -10.56
N GLY A 20 -2.68 4.39 -10.59
CA GLY A 20 -2.09 3.05 -10.67
C GLY A 20 -1.95 2.31 -9.34
N ILE A 21 -2.24 2.95 -8.20
CA ILE A 21 -2.18 2.30 -6.88
C ILE A 21 -3.56 1.66 -6.59
N PRO A 22 -3.63 0.34 -6.36
CA PRO A 22 -4.86 -0.34 -5.97
C PRO A 22 -5.44 0.23 -4.66
N LYS A 23 -6.77 0.37 -4.59
CA LYS A 23 -7.46 0.90 -3.40
C LYS A 23 -7.20 0.10 -2.13
N GLU A 24 -7.00 -1.21 -2.26
CA GLU A 24 -6.62 -2.11 -1.16
C GLU A 24 -5.28 -1.75 -0.50
N TYR A 25 -4.46 -0.88 -1.09
CA TYR A 25 -3.19 -0.45 -0.48
C TYR A 25 -3.41 0.73 0.46
N TYR A 26 -4.54 1.44 0.38
CA TYR A 26 -4.78 2.69 1.11
C TYR A 26 -4.86 2.47 2.63
N ASP A 27 -5.17 1.25 3.08
CA ASP A 27 -5.14 0.90 4.50
C ASP A 27 -3.72 0.67 5.04
N TYR A 28 -2.72 0.64 4.16
CA TYR A 28 -1.34 0.25 4.45
C TYR A 28 -0.31 1.31 4.03
N ILE A 29 -0.76 2.46 3.52
CA ILE A 29 0.08 3.59 3.13
C ILE A 29 -0.56 4.89 3.63
N TYR A 30 0.25 5.88 3.92
CA TYR A 30 -0.23 7.24 4.11
C TYR A 30 -0.39 7.92 2.76
N LEU A 31 -1.47 8.69 2.61
CA LEU A 31 -1.75 9.44 1.40
C LEU A 31 -1.67 10.94 1.66
N PHE A 32 -1.18 11.66 0.66
CA PHE A 32 -1.54 13.06 0.49
C PHE A 32 -2.95 13.13 -0.09
N GLU A 33 -3.83 13.91 0.52
CA GLU A 33 -5.22 14.08 0.07
C GLU A 33 -5.31 15.00 -1.14
N ASP A 34 -4.41 15.97 -1.22
CA ASP A 34 -4.20 16.90 -2.32
C ASP A 34 -2.69 17.11 -2.58
N GLU A 35 -2.37 17.87 -3.63
CA GLU A 35 -0.99 18.24 -3.98
C GLU A 35 -0.70 19.70 -3.62
N ASP A 36 -1.44 20.27 -2.66
CA ASP A 36 -1.13 21.59 -2.12
C ASP A 36 0.14 21.53 -1.26
N ILE A 37 1.05 22.49 -1.48
CA ILE A 37 2.37 22.47 -0.86
C ILE A 37 2.27 22.62 0.67
N GLU A 38 1.34 23.45 1.15
CA GLU A 38 1.17 23.69 2.59
C GLU A 38 0.59 22.44 3.27
N GLU A 39 -0.43 21.84 2.66
CA GLU A 39 -1.04 20.59 3.16
C GLU A 39 -0.05 19.42 3.14
N MET A 40 0.76 19.28 2.09
CA MET A 40 1.81 18.26 2.03
C MET A 40 2.84 18.47 3.15
N ALA A 41 3.26 19.72 3.39
CA ALA A 41 4.21 20.03 4.46
C ALA A 41 3.62 19.74 5.85
N ILE A 42 2.34 20.08 6.07
CA ILE A 42 1.61 19.76 7.30
C ILE A 42 1.53 18.24 7.49
N LYS A 43 1.20 17.50 6.44
CA LYS A 43 1.08 16.04 6.50
C LYS A 43 2.42 15.38 6.86
N ILE A 44 3.52 15.79 6.23
CA ILE A 44 4.87 15.30 6.56
C ILE A 44 5.18 15.57 8.03
N LYS A 45 4.98 16.80 8.50
CA LYS A 45 5.22 17.15 9.91
C LYS A 45 4.36 16.32 10.86
N SER A 46 3.08 16.10 10.55
CA SER A 46 2.19 15.31 11.39
C SER A 46 2.65 13.86 11.55
N ILE A 47 3.12 13.24 10.47
CA ILE A 47 3.60 11.85 10.49
C ILE A 47 4.92 11.75 11.27
N LEU A 48 5.80 12.74 11.14
CA LEU A 48 7.05 12.79 11.91
C LEU A 48 6.84 12.97 13.42
N LEU A 49 5.64 13.38 13.85
CA LEU A 49 5.27 13.48 15.26
C LEU A 49 4.61 12.21 15.82
N TYR A 50 4.34 11.20 14.99
CA TYR A 50 3.81 9.93 15.47
C TYR A 50 4.83 9.19 16.32
N ASN A 51 4.36 8.34 17.22
CA ASN A 51 5.28 7.52 17.99
C ASN A 51 5.90 6.44 17.09
N GLN A 52 7.16 6.12 17.36
CA GLN A 52 7.91 5.18 16.53
C GLN A 52 7.26 3.79 16.51
N GLU A 53 6.69 3.34 17.63
CA GLU A 53 6.01 2.04 17.72
C GLU A 53 4.78 1.94 16.81
N GLU A 54 4.02 3.02 16.65
CA GLU A 54 2.89 3.14 15.73
C GLU A 54 3.35 3.07 14.28
N LEU A 55 4.41 3.80 13.95
CA LEU A 55 5.00 3.79 12.61
C LEU A 55 5.52 2.39 12.27
N ASP A 56 6.27 1.76 13.17
CA ASP A 56 6.79 0.41 12.99
C ASP A 56 5.67 -0.62 12.85
N ARG A 57 4.60 -0.49 13.65
CA ARG A 57 3.42 -1.34 13.54
C ARG A 57 2.70 -1.14 12.21
N PHE A 58 2.53 0.11 11.76
CA PHE A 58 1.89 0.44 10.48
C PHE A 58 2.67 -0.16 9.30
N GLY A 59 3.98 0.08 9.25
CA GLY A 59 4.85 -0.48 8.21
C GLY A 59 4.90 -2.02 8.26
N SER A 60 4.96 -2.62 9.44
CA SER A 60 4.89 -4.08 9.63
C SER A 60 3.58 -4.66 9.09
N ASN A 61 2.46 -3.98 9.28
CA ASN A 61 1.17 -4.41 8.74
C ASN A 61 1.15 -4.34 7.21
N ALA A 62 1.70 -3.27 6.61
CA ALA A 62 1.86 -3.16 5.16
C ALA A 62 2.70 -4.33 4.60
N ARG A 63 3.82 -4.64 5.25
CA ARG A 63 4.67 -5.78 4.89
C ARG A 63 3.91 -7.10 4.96
N LYS A 64 3.18 -7.35 6.06
CA LYS A 64 2.38 -8.59 6.22
C LYS A 64 1.34 -8.73 5.12
N PHE A 65 0.64 -7.64 4.77
CA PHE A 65 -0.32 -7.63 3.67
C PHE A 65 0.34 -8.02 2.34
N VAL A 66 1.49 -7.43 1.99
CA VAL A 66 2.21 -7.78 0.75
C VAL A 66 2.58 -9.25 0.69
N PHE A 67 3.18 -9.80 1.75
CA PHE A 67 3.58 -11.20 1.76
C PHE A 67 2.39 -12.16 1.75
N LYS A 68 1.27 -11.77 2.37
CA LYS A 68 0.06 -12.60 2.44
C LYS A 68 -0.75 -12.58 1.14
N GLU A 69 -0.95 -11.41 0.55
CA GLU A 69 -1.92 -11.22 -0.55
C GLU A 69 -1.25 -11.04 -1.93
N LYS A 70 -0.03 -10.49 -1.97
CA LYS A 70 0.67 -10.15 -3.22
C LYS A 70 1.79 -11.11 -3.60
N ASN A 71 1.83 -12.27 -2.97
CA ASN A 71 2.75 -13.34 -3.36
C ASN A 71 2.32 -14.04 -4.66
N HIS A 72 3.28 -14.74 -5.28
CA HIS A 72 3.08 -15.44 -6.54
C HIS A 72 1.91 -16.45 -6.49
N LYS A 73 1.72 -17.17 -5.37
CA LYS A 73 0.67 -18.20 -5.28
C LYS A 73 -0.73 -17.58 -5.37
N ILE A 74 -0.98 -16.53 -4.60
CA ILE A 74 -2.29 -15.84 -4.59
C ILE A 74 -2.55 -15.15 -5.93
N GLN A 75 -1.55 -14.46 -6.49
CA GLN A 75 -1.71 -13.74 -7.75
C GLN A 75 -1.90 -14.68 -8.95
N THR A 76 -1.15 -15.79 -9.02
CA THR A 76 -1.35 -16.82 -10.05
C THR A 76 -2.73 -17.46 -9.93
N LYS A 77 -3.19 -17.76 -8.72
CA LYS A 77 -4.54 -18.29 -8.51
C LYS A 77 -5.61 -17.32 -9.01
N ALA A 78 -5.51 -16.04 -8.69
CA ALA A 78 -6.47 -15.03 -9.15
C ALA A 78 -6.56 -14.95 -10.68
N ILE A 79 -5.42 -15.08 -11.38
CA ILE A 79 -5.37 -15.12 -12.85
C ILE A 79 -6.07 -16.37 -13.39
N ILE A 80 -5.79 -17.54 -12.81
CA ILE A 80 -6.41 -18.81 -13.20
C ILE A 80 -7.93 -18.77 -12.99
N ASP A 81 -8.37 -18.30 -11.83
CA ASP A 81 -9.79 -18.17 -11.48
C ASP A 81 -10.51 -17.23 -12.46
N PHE A 82 -9.87 -16.12 -12.85
CA PHE A 82 -10.39 -15.22 -13.89
C PHE A 82 -10.55 -15.93 -15.25
N ILE A 83 -9.52 -16.62 -15.73
CA ILE A 83 -9.57 -17.35 -17.01
C ILE A 83 -10.69 -18.39 -17.01
N TYR A 84 -10.80 -19.21 -15.95
CA TYR A 84 -11.86 -20.21 -15.87
C TYR A 84 -13.27 -19.60 -15.81
N LYS A 85 -13.42 -18.45 -15.15
CA LYS A 85 -14.69 -17.73 -15.10
C LYS A 85 -15.11 -17.23 -16.49
N GLU A 86 -14.18 -16.72 -17.29
CA GLU A 86 -14.49 -16.23 -18.63
C GLU A 86 -14.73 -17.36 -19.64
N ILE A 87 -14.09 -18.53 -19.49
CA ILE A 87 -14.37 -19.71 -20.35
C ILE A 87 -15.75 -20.33 -20.06
N ARG A 88 -16.25 -20.21 -18.82
CA ARG A 88 -17.54 -20.78 -18.40
C ARG A 88 -18.74 -19.85 -18.60
N LYS A 89 -18.52 -18.63 -19.12
CA LYS A 89 -19.60 -17.75 -19.60
C LYS A 89 -20.02 -18.18 -21.00
#